data_AF-A0A3D4MDD6-F1
#
_entry.id   AF-A0A3D4MDD6-F1
#
_cell.length_a   1.000
_cell.length_b   1.000
_cell.length_c   1.000
_cell.angle_alpha   90.00
_cell.angle_beta   90.00
_cell.angle_gamma   90.00
#
_symmetry.space_group_name_H-M   'P 1'
#
loop_
_entity.id
_entity.type
_entity.pdbx_description
1 polymer ?
#
loop_
_entity_poly.entity_id
_entity_poly.type
_entity_poly.pdbx_seq_one_letter_code
_entity_poly.pdbx_strand_id
1 'polypeptide(L)'
;MPPRTYETVIAALSAHNPPAVVKNNDSRPEKRILADALVAACKEGDLDAVRQLHQSGAKDNSCVIRAARNNHLHIVEYLQSQGITHPNALHEACNGRAKETARYLYEQQEGKAKLSLPAAAAGGLLEAVIHAYKNLGQQKTPWQDIENGKRQALLIAAEDDDIGIINYLYGKGVRHPLAIVSAAANGALEAARFFYKQPECQPNIEDAMISAVKSGQTNIVKFLHGQGVEISKHIQALISNHNNIELLVHLEDNGVHLFDSIGHPLRKKETDGWRLWQRLHQCAPEGIESLSPYRYKPKAFNDCTEMLVAEGYSHRAAHRYAYHAAALFGSTERILTYLEKWGQPGKQPLHDLLYPIDSLPTGKMNMTAWADAILRHGTKMAKLLKFAADIQEPAKDPNGQWSYTKTVTLVARNAYKRAAEHPGLAALCFSRPCPESQFNTALEVATAYADTYGSADAAKPGTHIPDIRISGEDFGKRGYTFAKLPDGDVRGLLLGEFTDCCQSICGNGHDCAVHGFLSPQGGFYALTDEKSGNIVAQSWAWRGTKGELVLDSLESLKGHMDKEQWTSLCTAFAHSALSRTESAISGVHIGTGGATPEKMPFPQTSTPAVPLDYAAHMHRDSAQQYVVQVPRAQNR
;
A
#
# COMPACT_ATOMS: atom_id res chain seq x y z
N MET A 1 -41.53 15.28 -14.07
CA MET A 1 -41.09 16.21 -15.13
C MET A 1 -42.32 16.65 -15.91
N PRO A 2 -42.39 17.89 -16.40
CA PRO A 2 -43.41 18.27 -17.37
C PRO A 2 -43.25 17.43 -18.66
N PRO A 3 -44.35 17.09 -19.36
CA PRO A 3 -44.30 16.31 -20.60
C PRO A 3 -43.49 17.04 -21.68
N ARG A 4 -42.77 16.28 -22.50
CA ARG A 4 -41.98 16.86 -23.60
C ARG A 4 -42.93 17.51 -24.61
N THR A 5 -42.49 18.58 -25.26
CA THR A 5 -43.32 19.39 -26.16
C THR A 5 -43.87 18.61 -27.36
N TYR A 6 -43.22 17.51 -27.77
CA TYR A 6 -43.70 16.64 -28.84
C TYR A 6 -44.64 15.51 -28.33
N GLU A 7 -44.55 15.12 -27.06
CA GLU A 7 -45.41 14.09 -26.45
C GLU A 7 -46.85 14.59 -26.34
N THR A 8 -47.04 15.87 -26.03
CA THR A 8 -48.37 16.50 -26.00
C THR A 8 -49.01 16.57 -27.38
N VAL A 9 -48.20 16.77 -28.43
CA VAL A 9 -48.64 16.74 -29.83
C VAL A 9 -49.04 15.31 -30.24
N ILE A 10 -48.25 14.31 -29.86
CA ILE A 10 -48.56 12.89 -30.11
C ILE A 10 -49.83 12.46 -29.38
N ALA A 11 -49.97 12.83 -28.10
CA ALA A 11 -51.17 12.51 -27.31
C ALA A 11 -52.44 13.12 -27.94
N ALA A 12 -52.33 14.34 -28.50
CA ALA A 12 -53.44 14.97 -29.22
C ALA A 12 -53.81 14.24 -30.53
N LEU A 13 -52.81 13.70 -31.25
CA LEU A 13 -53.03 12.90 -32.47
C LEU A 13 -53.73 11.57 -32.18
N SER A 14 -53.33 10.89 -31.10
CA SER A 14 -53.88 9.57 -30.70
C SER A 14 -55.31 9.63 -30.16
N ALA A 15 -55.78 10.80 -29.71
CA ALA A 15 -57.12 10.97 -29.14
C ALA A 15 -58.25 11.15 -30.17
N HIS A 16 -57.98 10.98 -31.49
CA HIS A 16 -58.95 11.23 -32.59
C HIS A 16 -59.69 12.58 -32.51
N ASN A 17 -59.06 13.58 -31.91
CA ASN A 17 -59.63 14.91 -31.73
C ASN A 17 -58.97 15.84 -32.77
N PRO A 18 -59.55 16.09 -33.97
CA PRO A 18 -58.99 17.07 -34.88
C PRO A 18 -59.09 18.48 -34.25
N PRO A 19 -58.29 19.44 -34.73
CA PRO A 19 -57.33 20.24 -33.97
C PRO A 19 -57.98 21.26 -33.04
N ALA A 20 -58.44 20.85 -31.86
CA ALA A 20 -58.97 21.76 -30.84
C ALA A 20 -57.90 22.19 -29.81
N VAL A 21 -56.89 21.35 -29.52
CA VAL A 21 -55.83 21.70 -28.56
C VAL A 21 -54.80 22.67 -29.16
N VAL A 22 -54.61 22.64 -30.48
CA VAL A 22 -53.73 23.58 -31.19
C VAL A 22 -54.35 24.98 -31.31
N LYS A 23 -55.69 25.09 -31.34
CA LYS A 23 -56.37 26.37 -31.59
C LYS A 23 -56.49 27.30 -30.39
N ASN A 24 -56.30 26.82 -29.15
CA ASN A 24 -56.61 27.64 -27.97
C ASN A 24 -55.42 28.35 -27.31
N ASN A 25 -54.17 28.18 -27.77
CA ASN A 25 -53.04 28.96 -27.25
C ASN A 25 -51.82 29.11 -28.18
N ASP A 26 -51.81 28.53 -29.39
CA ASP A 26 -50.67 28.63 -30.31
C ASP A 26 -51.13 29.11 -31.70
N SER A 27 -50.74 30.32 -32.09
CA SER A 27 -51.17 30.97 -33.34
C SER A 27 -50.46 30.43 -34.59
N ARG A 28 -49.66 29.37 -34.48
CA ARG A 28 -48.88 28.78 -35.58
C ARG A 28 -49.73 27.81 -36.43
N PRO A 29 -49.47 27.68 -37.74
CA PRO A 29 -50.11 26.69 -38.59
C PRO A 29 -49.81 25.25 -38.11
N GLU A 30 -50.80 24.35 -38.14
CA GLU A 30 -50.71 22.95 -37.71
C GLU A 30 -49.48 22.19 -38.27
N LYS A 31 -49.19 22.39 -39.57
CA LYS A 31 -48.02 21.80 -40.23
C LYS A 31 -46.69 22.20 -39.58
N ARG A 32 -46.60 23.43 -39.04
CA ARG A 32 -45.41 23.94 -38.35
C ARG A 32 -45.24 23.30 -36.97
N ILE A 33 -46.35 23.03 -36.28
CA ILE A 33 -46.32 22.37 -34.96
C ILE A 33 -45.88 20.91 -35.10
N LEU A 34 -46.37 20.20 -36.12
CA LEU A 34 -45.92 18.85 -36.42
C LEU A 34 -44.44 18.79 -36.83
N ALA A 35 -43.96 19.77 -37.60
CA ALA A 35 -42.54 19.89 -37.95
C ALA A 35 -41.66 20.17 -36.73
N ASP A 36 -42.03 21.13 -35.88
CA ASP A 36 -41.31 21.45 -34.64
C ASP A 36 -41.26 20.24 -33.69
N ALA A 37 -42.37 19.50 -33.58
CA ALA A 37 -42.45 18.26 -32.79
C ALA A 37 -41.53 17.16 -33.35
N LEU A 38 -41.49 16.98 -34.68
CA LEU A 38 -40.60 16.02 -35.33
C LEU A 38 -39.13 16.37 -35.10
N VAL A 39 -38.76 17.64 -35.25
CA VAL A 39 -37.40 18.14 -34.99
C VAL A 39 -36.99 17.92 -33.53
N ALA A 40 -37.90 18.14 -32.58
CA ALA A 40 -37.67 17.88 -31.16
C ALA A 40 -37.48 16.39 -30.89
N ALA A 41 -38.37 15.51 -31.39
CA ALA A 41 -38.24 14.06 -31.25
C ALA A 41 -36.90 13.54 -31.82
N CYS A 42 -36.50 14.03 -33.00
CA CYS A 42 -35.20 13.71 -33.60
C CYS A 42 -34.01 14.20 -32.78
N LYS A 43 -34.11 15.36 -32.12
CA LYS A 43 -33.05 15.89 -31.25
C LYS A 43 -32.91 15.06 -29.97
N GLU A 44 -34.03 14.63 -29.40
CA GLU A 44 -34.09 13.90 -28.12
C GLU A 44 -33.87 12.39 -28.27
N GLY A 45 -33.80 11.86 -29.50
CA GLY A 45 -33.51 10.44 -29.74
C GLY A 45 -34.72 9.51 -29.63
N ASP A 46 -35.94 10.05 -29.78
CA ASP A 46 -37.18 9.29 -29.64
C ASP A 46 -37.66 8.74 -30.99
N LEU A 47 -37.13 7.57 -31.37
CA LEU A 47 -37.43 6.94 -32.66
C LEU A 47 -38.92 6.64 -32.86
N ASP A 48 -39.64 6.27 -31.81
CA ASP A 48 -41.06 5.92 -31.91
C ASP A 48 -41.92 7.16 -32.09
N ALA A 49 -41.61 8.24 -31.39
CA ALA A 49 -42.22 9.54 -31.65
C ALA A 49 -41.93 10.03 -33.08
N VAL A 50 -40.69 9.87 -33.56
CA VAL A 50 -40.32 10.22 -34.94
C VAL A 50 -41.15 9.43 -35.96
N ARG A 51 -41.33 8.11 -35.76
CA ARG A 51 -42.18 7.27 -36.61
C ARG A 51 -43.64 7.73 -36.61
N GLN A 52 -44.21 7.98 -35.43
CA GLN A 52 -45.61 8.41 -35.29
C GLN A 52 -45.87 9.78 -35.93
N LEU A 53 -44.98 10.74 -35.67
CA LEU A 53 -45.08 12.10 -36.23
C LEU A 53 -44.90 12.07 -37.76
N HIS A 54 -43.96 11.27 -38.26
CA HIS A 54 -43.76 11.09 -39.69
C HIS A 54 -44.99 10.46 -40.37
N GLN A 55 -45.57 9.39 -39.79
CA GLN A 55 -46.80 8.76 -40.28
C GLN A 55 -48.01 9.70 -40.24
N SER A 56 -48.03 10.64 -39.29
CA SER A 56 -49.03 11.70 -39.18
C SER A 56 -48.82 12.86 -40.17
N GLY A 57 -47.83 12.76 -41.06
CA GLY A 57 -47.57 13.72 -42.14
C GLY A 57 -46.61 14.85 -41.77
N ALA A 58 -45.91 14.78 -40.62
CA ALA A 58 -44.86 15.74 -40.29
C ALA A 58 -43.71 15.64 -41.31
N LYS A 59 -43.30 16.80 -41.84
CA LYS A 59 -42.22 16.89 -42.84
C LYS A 59 -41.30 18.06 -42.50
N ASP A 60 -40.06 17.75 -42.14
CA ASP A 60 -38.98 18.72 -42.00
C ASP A 60 -37.63 18.01 -42.13
N ASN A 61 -36.92 18.20 -43.25
CA ASN A 61 -35.62 17.55 -43.47
C ASN A 61 -34.52 18.07 -42.52
N SER A 62 -34.73 19.21 -41.84
CA SER A 62 -33.81 19.68 -40.79
C SER A 62 -33.83 18.79 -39.54
N CYS A 63 -34.83 17.93 -39.38
CA CYS A 63 -34.83 16.94 -38.30
C CYS A 63 -33.65 15.95 -38.42
N VAL A 64 -33.22 15.64 -39.65
CA VAL A 64 -32.07 14.76 -39.93
C VAL A 64 -30.78 15.33 -39.34
N ILE A 65 -30.53 16.65 -39.50
CA ILE A 65 -29.31 17.26 -38.97
C ILE A 65 -29.31 17.33 -37.44
N ARG A 66 -30.49 17.41 -36.80
CA ARG A 66 -30.59 17.34 -35.33
C ARG A 66 -30.34 15.93 -34.80
N ALA A 67 -30.89 14.92 -35.46
CA ALA A 67 -30.58 13.52 -35.13
C ALA A 67 -29.09 13.23 -35.35
N ALA A 68 -28.54 13.67 -36.48
CA ALA A 68 -27.14 13.48 -36.82
C ALA A 68 -26.18 14.15 -35.81
N ARG A 69 -26.44 15.41 -35.45
CA ARG A 69 -25.62 16.15 -34.46
C ARG A 69 -25.65 15.53 -33.06
N ASN A 70 -26.74 14.88 -32.67
CA ASN A 70 -26.88 14.28 -31.33
C ASN A 70 -26.58 12.76 -31.33
N ASN A 71 -25.97 12.25 -32.40
CA ASN A 71 -25.55 10.86 -32.53
C ASN A 71 -26.68 9.82 -32.49
N HIS A 72 -27.89 10.19 -32.91
CA HIS A 72 -29.02 9.28 -33.01
C HIS A 72 -29.01 8.54 -34.36
N LEU A 73 -27.98 7.70 -34.55
CA LEU A 73 -27.75 6.96 -35.81
C LEU A 73 -29.00 6.20 -36.27
N HIS A 74 -29.68 5.51 -35.37
CA HIS A 74 -30.91 4.74 -35.64
C HIS A 74 -32.06 5.62 -36.19
N ILE A 75 -32.15 6.89 -35.79
CA ILE A 75 -33.11 7.85 -36.37
C ILE A 75 -32.66 8.29 -37.76
N VAL A 76 -31.35 8.53 -37.94
CA VAL A 76 -30.80 8.91 -39.25
C VAL A 76 -31.01 7.80 -40.27
N GLU A 77 -30.73 6.55 -39.93
CA GLU A 77 -30.99 5.36 -40.77
C GLU A 77 -32.48 5.25 -41.11
N TYR A 78 -33.36 5.40 -40.12
CA TYR A 78 -34.81 5.38 -40.34
C TYR A 78 -35.23 6.47 -41.32
N LEU A 79 -34.87 7.73 -41.07
CA LEU A 79 -35.26 8.86 -41.93
C LEU A 79 -34.73 8.66 -43.37
N GLN A 80 -33.49 8.19 -43.53
CA GLN A 80 -32.92 7.88 -44.85
C GLN A 80 -33.66 6.75 -45.56
N SER A 81 -34.08 5.69 -44.83
CA SER A 81 -34.90 4.62 -45.39
C SER A 81 -36.26 5.12 -45.91
N GLN A 82 -36.77 6.22 -45.34
CA GLN A 82 -37.99 6.89 -45.79
C GLN A 82 -37.74 7.96 -46.87
N GLY A 83 -36.52 8.06 -47.40
CA GLY A 83 -36.14 9.07 -48.38
C GLY A 83 -35.95 10.48 -47.82
N ILE A 84 -35.97 10.65 -46.49
CA ILE A 84 -35.72 11.93 -45.82
C ILE A 84 -34.23 12.06 -45.56
N THR A 85 -33.58 12.94 -46.32
CA THR A 85 -32.14 13.19 -46.21
C THR A 85 -31.84 14.68 -46.11
N HIS A 86 -30.63 15.01 -45.65
CA HIS A 86 -30.16 16.39 -45.61
C HIS A 86 -28.67 16.46 -46.00
N PRO A 87 -28.26 17.36 -46.92
CA PRO A 87 -26.89 17.41 -47.42
C PRO A 87 -25.84 17.73 -46.34
N ASN A 88 -26.21 18.53 -45.33
CA ASN A 88 -25.32 18.88 -44.23
C ASN A 88 -25.32 17.86 -43.08
N ALA A 89 -26.00 16.71 -43.20
CA ALA A 89 -26.09 15.73 -42.11
C ALA A 89 -24.71 15.28 -41.61
N LEU A 90 -23.77 15.02 -42.53
CA LEU A 90 -22.40 14.64 -42.18
C LEU A 90 -21.66 15.78 -41.43
N HIS A 91 -21.77 17.01 -41.91
CA HIS A 91 -21.13 18.16 -41.27
C HIS A 91 -21.68 18.41 -39.86
N GLU A 92 -22.99 18.25 -39.68
CA GLU A 92 -23.63 18.40 -38.38
C GLU A 92 -23.32 17.24 -37.43
N ALA A 93 -23.16 16.01 -37.95
CA ALA A 93 -22.64 14.89 -37.16
C ALA A 93 -21.21 15.17 -36.66
N CYS A 94 -20.33 15.65 -37.54
CA CYS A 94 -18.98 16.10 -37.16
C CYS A 94 -19.00 17.23 -36.12
N ASN A 95 -19.81 18.27 -36.34
CA ASN A 95 -19.95 19.39 -35.40
C ASN A 95 -20.48 18.96 -34.02
N GLY A 96 -21.29 17.90 -33.99
CA GLY A 96 -21.83 17.31 -32.77
C GLY A 96 -20.94 16.30 -32.08
N ARG A 97 -19.74 16.02 -32.62
CA ARG A 97 -18.87 14.90 -32.17
C ARG A 97 -19.56 13.53 -32.22
N ALA A 98 -20.53 13.36 -33.12
CA ALA A 98 -21.32 12.15 -33.29
C ALA A 98 -20.55 11.12 -34.15
N LYS A 99 -19.52 10.48 -33.58
CA LYS A 99 -18.53 9.68 -34.32
C LYS A 99 -19.17 8.52 -35.11
N GLU A 100 -20.11 7.80 -34.52
CA GLU A 100 -20.82 6.67 -35.15
C GLU A 100 -21.66 7.15 -36.34
N THR A 101 -22.44 8.21 -36.12
CA THR A 101 -23.29 8.78 -37.17
C THR A 101 -22.47 9.42 -38.29
N ALA A 102 -21.39 10.12 -37.95
CA ALA A 102 -20.46 10.71 -38.92
C ALA A 102 -19.79 9.63 -39.77
N ARG A 103 -19.36 8.51 -39.17
CA ARG A 103 -18.76 7.38 -39.89
C ARG A 103 -19.74 6.78 -40.89
N TYR A 104 -20.94 6.46 -40.43
CA TYR A 104 -21.99 5.94 -41.30
C TYR A 104 -22.28 6.88 -42.48
N LEU A 105 -22.49 8.17 -42.23
CA LEU A 105 -22.78 9.16 -43.28
C LEU A 105 -21.61 9.39 -44.25
N TYR A 106 -20.37 9.21 -43.78
CA TYR A 106 -19.15 9.33 -44.60
C TYR A 106 -18.97 8.11 -45.50
N GLU A 107 -19.21 6.90 -44.99
CA GLU A 107 -19.17 5.64 -45.74
C GLU A 107 -20.21 5.61 -46.86
N GLN A 108 -21.43 6.12 -46.60
CA GLN A 108 -22.48 6.25 -47.63
C GLN A 108 -22.07 7.17 -48.80
N GLN A 109 -21.11 8.08 -48.58
CA GLN A 109 -20.55 8.95 -49.62
C GLN A 109 -19.27 8.36 -50.24
N GLU A 110 -19.04 7.05 -50.07
CA GLU A 110 -17.85 6.33 -50.53
C GLU A 110 -16.52 6.98 -50.08
N GLY A 111 -16.54 7.69 -48.94
CA GLY A 111 -15.39 8.44 -48.44
C GLY A 111 -14.95 9.61 -49.32
N LYS A 112 -15.84 10.12 -50.19
CA LYS A 112 -15.57 11.25 -51.10
C LYS A 112 -16.00 12.60 -50.55
N ALA A 113 -16.58 12.62 -49.35
CA ALA A 113 -17.05 13.85 -48.72
C ALA A 113 -15.88 14.81 -48.42
N LYS A 114 -16.00 16.06 -48.89
CA LYS A 114 -14.99 17.09 -48.65
C LYS A 114 -15.24 17.74 -47.29
N LEU A 115 -14.51 17.28 -46.27
CA LEU A 115 -14.52 17.86 -44.93
C LEU A 115 -13.30 18.76 -44.72
N SER A 116 -13.48 19.83 -43.92
CA SER A 116 -12.33 20.56 -43.38
C SER A 116 -11.58 19.66 -42.40
N LEU A 117 -10.28 19.92 -42.22
CA LEU A 117 -9.45 19.12 -41.31
C LEU A 117 -10.00 19.12 -39.86
N PRO A 118 -10.45 20.25 -39.27
CA PRO A 118 -11.12 20.24 -37.96
C PRO A 118 -12.43 19.43 -37.94
N ALA A 119 -13.26 19.51 -38.98
CA ALA A 119 -14.53 18.78 -39.03
C ALA A 119 -14.31 17.26 -39.14
N ALA A 120 -13.34 16.83 -39.95
CA ALA A 120 -12.95 15.43 -40.04
C ALA A 120 -12.43 14.90 -38.70
N ALA A 121 -11.63 15.69 -37.98
CA ALA A 121 -11.16 15.35 -36.65
C ALA A 121 -12.30 15.28 -35.61
N ALA A 122 -13.22 16.25 -35.64
CA ALA A 122 -14.39 16.29 -34.75
C ALA A 122 -15.34 15.10 -34.98
N GLY A 123 -15.40 14.57 -36.20
CA GLY A 123 -16.13 13.34 -36.50
C GLY A 123 -15.41 12.05 -36.12
N GLY A 124 -14.17 12.10 -35.64
CA GLY A 124 -13.34 10.90 -35.40
C GLY A 124 -13.06 10.10 -36.68
N LEU A 125 -12.98 10.78 -37.82
CA LEU A 125 -12.85 10.15 -39.15
C LEU A 125 -11.40 10.22 -39.64
N LEU A 126 -10.57 9.26 -39.22
CA LEU A 126 -9.14 9.23 -39.58
C LEU A 126 -8.91 9.29 -41.11
N GLU A 127 -9.65 8.51 -41.89
CA GLU A 127 -9.53 8.54 -43.36
C GLU A 127 -9.87 9.91 -43.97
N ALA A 128 -10.89 10.57 -43.43
CA ALA A 128 -11.26 11.92 -43.83
C ALA A 128 -10.18 12.94 -43.42
N VAL A 129 -9.55 12.77 -42.26
CA VAL A 129 -8.40 13.59 -41.83
C VAL A 129 -7.22 13.39 -42.79
N ILE A 130 -6.90 12.15 -43.16
CA ILE A 130 -5.82 11.84 -44.10
C ILE A 130 -6.11 12.51 -45.45
N HIS A 131 -7.33 12.37 -45.97
CA HIS A 131 -7.75 12.97 -47.23
C HIS A 131 -7.72 14.50 -47.17
N ALA A 132 -8.31 15.11 -46.15
CA ALA A 132 -8.31 16.56 -45.96
C ALA A 132 -6.88 17.11 -45.86
N TYR A 133 -5.99 16.42 -45.14
CA TYR A 133 -4.59 16.83 -44.98
C TYR A 133 -3.82 16.78 -46.32
N LYS A 134 -4.01 15.72 -47.12
CA LYS A 134 -3.33 15.57 -48.44
C LYS A 134 -3.72 16.67 -49.44
N ASN A 135 -4.91 17.25 -49.31
CA ASN A 135 -5.42 18.27 -50.20
C ASN A 135 -5.25 19.70 -49.67
N LEU A 136 -4.52 19.88 -48.55
CA LEU A 136 -4.16 21.21 -48.06
C LEU A 136 -3.36 21.97 -49.11
N GLY A 137 -3.71 23.24 -49.36
CA GLY A 137 -3.03 24.11 -50.33
C GLY A 137 -3.54 24.02 -51.77
N GLN A 138 -4.45 23.10 -52.11
CA GLN A 138 -5.15 23.10 -53.40
C GLN A 138 -6.27 24.13 -53.47
N GLN A 139 -6.73 24.62 -52.32
CA GLN A 139 -7.74 25.67 -52.19
C GLN A 139 -7.05 27.03 -52.03
N LYS A 140 -7.69 28.11 -52.52
CA LYS A 140 -7.24 29.52 -52.33
C LYS A 140 -7.45 29.99 -50.88
N THR A 141 -6.98 29.19 -49.91
CA THR A 141 -7.10 29.45 -48.48
C THR A 141 -5.80 30.08 -47.97
N PRO A 142 -5.85 31.17 -47.19
CA PRO A 142 -4.65 31.75 -46.59
C PRO A 142 -3.85 30.72 -45.79
N TRP A 143 -2.52 30.80 -45.86
CA TRP A 143 -1.63 29.87 -45.15
C TRP A 143 -1.87 29.84 -43.63
N GLN A 144 -2.18 31.00 -43.04
CA GLN A 144 -2.50 31.12 -41.61
C GLN A 144 -3.75 30.31 -41.24
N ASP A 145 -4.79 30.33 -42.07
CA ASP A 145 -6.02 29.57 -41.83
C ASP A 145 -5.79 28.07 -41.95
N ILE A 146 -4.93 27.65 -42.89
CA ILE A 146 -4.50 26.25 -43.02
C ILE A 146 -3.78 25.80 -41.75
N GLU A 147 -2.84 26.59 -41.24
CA GLU A 147 -2.05 26.24 -40.07
C GLU A 147 -2.91 26.25 -38.79
N ASN A 148 -3.82 27.22 -38.65
CA ASN A 148 -4.81 27.24 -37.57
C ASN A 148 -5.74 26.02 -37.63
N GLY A 149 -6.19 25.62 -38.83
CA GLY A 149 -7.00 24.42 -39.02
C GLY A 149 -6.29 23.13 -38.61
N LYS A 150 -4.98 23.00 -38.89
CA LYS A 150 -4.18 21.86 -38.42
C LYS A 150 -4.08 21.81 -36.91
N ARG A 151 -3.77 22.95 -36.29
CA ARG A 151 -3.66 23.07 -34.83
C ARG A 151 -4.98 22.77 -34.14
N GLN A 152 -6.08 23.32 -34.67
CA GLN A 152 -7.42 23.04 -34.17
C GLN A 152 -7.79 21.56 -34.28
N ALA A 153 -7.47 20.91 -35.40
CA ALA A 153 -7.71 19.47 -35.56
C ALA A 153 -6.92 18.63 -34.54
N LEU A 154 -5.67 19.02 -34.21
CA LEU A 154 -4.89 18.34 -33.18
C LEU A 154 -5.48 18.54 -31.78
N LEU A 155 -5.95 19.75 -31.45
CA LEU A 155 -6.63 20.03 -30.18
C LEU A 155 -7.93 19.22 -30.07
N ILE A 156 -8.78 19.25 -31.10
CA ILE A 156 -10.02 18.47 -31.20
C ILE A 156 -9.77 16.98 -30.95
N ALA A 157 -8.72 16.41 -31.54
CA ALA A 157 -8.35 15.01 -31.33
C ALA A 157 -7.82 14.75 -29.90
N ALA A 158 -7.12 15.72 -29.30
CA ALA A 158 -6.68 15.66 -27.92
C ALA A 158 -7.85 15.69 -26.92
N GLU A 159 -8.88 16.50 -27.17
CA GLU A 159 -10.11 16.55 -26.38
C GLU A 159 -10.87 15.21 -26.41
N ASP A 160 -10.91 14.59 -27.59
CA ASP A 160 -11.70 13.39 -27.89
C ASP A 160 -10.98 12.06 -27.61
N ASP A 161 -9.77 12.13 -27.06
CA ASP A 161 -8.85 11.00 -26.83
C ASP A 161 -8.55 10.16 -28.09
N ASP A 162 -8.56 10.78 -29.28
CA ASP A 162 -8.37 10.09 -30.55
C ASP A 162 -6.89 9.94 -30.92
N ILE A 163 -6.26 8.93 -30.33
CA ILE A 163 -4.84 8.61 -30.55
C ILE A 163 -4.50 8.34 -32.02
N GLY A 164 -5.43 7.81 -32.82
CA GLY A 164 -5.21 7.55 -34.24
C GLY A 164 -4.97 8.84 -35.02
N ILE A 165 -5.85 9.83 -34.80
CA ILE A 165 -5.74 11.15 -35.43
C ILE A 165 -4.55 11.93 -34.87
N ILE A 166 -4.30 11.86 -33.55
CA ILE A 166 -3.12 12.48 -32.91
C ILE A 166 -1.84 11.95 -33.57
N ASN A 167 -1.67 10.63 -33.65
CA ASN A 167 -0.47 10.01 -34.23
C ASN A 167 -0.27 10.44 -35.70
N TYR A 168 -1.35 10.48 -36.49
CA TYR A 168 -1.26 10.93 -37.87
C TYR A 168 -0.82 12.40 -37.99
N LEU A 169 -1.52 13.31 -37.32
CA LEU A 169 -1.21 14.75 -37.40
C LEU A 169 0.18 15.06 -36.83
N TYR A 170 0.54 14.42 -35.71
CA TYR A 170 1.85 14.56 -35.10
C TYR A 170 2.96 14.02 -36.01
N GLY A 171 2.72 12.88 -36.67
CA GLY A 171 3.62 12.33 -37.70
C GLY A 171 3.80 13.24 -38.92
N LYS A 172 2.88 14.19 -39.16
CA LYS A 172 3.00 15.23 -40.19
C LYS A 172 3.64 16.53 -39.71
N GLY A 173 4.14 16.57 -38.48
CA GLY A 173 4.81 17.75 -37.92
C GLY A 173 3.86 18.78 -37.32
N VAL A 174 2.56 18.49 -37.18
CA VAL A 174 1.63 19.38 -36.47
C VAL A 174 1.94 19.32 -34.97
N ARG A 175 2.15 20.48 -34.36
CA ARG A 175 2.52 20.63 -32.93
C ARG A 175 1.64 21.67 -32.28
N HIS A 176 1.29 21.46 -31.01
CA HIS A 176 0.57 22.47 -30.23
C HIS A 176 0.88 22.35 -28.73
N PRO A 177 1.44 23.39 -28.09
CA PRO A 177 1.88 23.33 -26.69
C PRO A 177 0.73 23.11 -25.69
N LEU A 178 -0.49 23.58 -26.00
CA LEU A 178 -1.68 23.41 -25.16
C LEU A 178 -2.45 22.09 -25.40
N ALA A 179 -1.94 21.18 -26.24
CA ALA A 179 -2.65 19.92 -26.50
C ALA A 179 -2.83 19.08 -25.23
N ILE A 180 -1.83 19.07 -24.33
CA ILE A 180 -1.96 18.39 -23.04
C ILE A 180 -3.02 19.04 -22.13
N VAL A 181 -3.14 20.37 -22.14
CA VAL A 181 -4.14 21.10 -21.34
C VAL A 181 -5.55 20.76 -21.80
N SER A 182 -5.73 20.71 -23.13
CA SER A 182 -6.99 20.37 -23.78
C SER A 182 -7.40 18.91 -23.49
N ALA A 183 -6.45 17.96 -23.57
CA ALA A 183 -6.68 16.58 -23.14
C ALA A 183 -7.04 16.48 -21.65
N ALA A 184 -6.30 17.21 -20.80
CA ALA A 184 -6.49 17.19 -19.35
C ALA A 184 -7.83 17.75 -18.90
N ALA A 185 -8.33 18.82 -19.54
CA ALA A 185 -9.65 19.40 -19.25
C ALA A 185 -10.80 18.44 -19.58
N ASN A 186 -10.64 17.60 -20.60
CA ASN A 186 -11.68 16.68 -21.09
C ASN A 186 -11.54 15.24 -20.59
N GLY A 187 -10.51 14.94 -19.79
CA GLY A 187 -10.32 13.59 -19.24
C GLY A 187 -9.74 12.58 -20.23
N ALA A 188 -9.19 13.05 -21.36
CA ALA A 188 -8.57 12.23 -22.39
C ALA A 188 -7.20 11.69 -21.92
N LEU A 189 -7.24 10.54 -21.26
CA LEU A 189 -6.09 10.00 -20.53
C LEU A 189 -4.97 9.56 -21.46
N GLU A 190 -5.29 8.91 -22.58
CA GLU A 190 -4.27 8.38 -23.49
C GLU A 190 -3.60 9.53 -24.26
N ALA A 191 -4.37 10.54 -24.68
CA ALA A 191 -3.86 11.76 -25.26
C ALA A 191 -2.95 12.50 -24.26
N ALA A 192 -3.37 12.64 -23.00
CA ALA A 192 -2.54 13.24 -21.97
C ALA A 192 -1.22 12.46 -21.75
N ARG A 193 -1.25 11.12 -21.75
CA ARG A 193 -0.03 10.27 -21.70
C ARG A 193 0.89 10.49 -22.90
N PHE A 194 0.31 10.66 -24.08
CA PHE A 194 1.07 10.94 -25.30
C PHE A 194 1.75 12.32 -25.23
N PHE A 195 0.99 13.37 -24.92
CA PHE A 195 1.47 14.76 -24.90
C PHE A 195 2.40 15.05 -23.72
N TYR A 196 2.24 14.37 -22.59
CA TYR A 196 3.16 14.46 -21.44
C TYR A 196 4.62 14.17 -21.81
N LYS A 197 4.85 13.35 -22.85
CA LYS A 197 6.20 13.00 -23.30
C LYS A 197 6.80 14.00 -24.31
N GLN A 198 6.02 14.98 -24.77
CA GLN A 198 6.44 15.87 -25.86
C GLN A 198 7.11 17.15 -25.32
N PRO A 199 8.25 17.58 -25.87
CA PRO A 199 9.00 18.75 -25.38
C PRO A 199 8.19 20.05 -25.38
N GLU A 200 7.40 20.30 -26.42
CA GLU A 200 6.60 21.53 -26.54
C GLU A 200 5.45 21.63 -25.52
N CYS A 201 5.04 20.49 -24.95
CA CYS A 201 3.99 20.44 -23.94
C CYS A 201 4.53 20.59 -22.51
N GLN A 202 5.84 20.41 -22.29
CA GLN A 202 6.45 20.48 -20.95
C GLN A 202 6.18 21.80 -20.21
N PRO A 203 6.18 22.98 -20.86
CA PRO A 203 5.87 24.23 -20.17
C PRO A 203 4.43 24.32 -19.63
N ASN A 204 3.52 23.44 -20.09
CA ASN A 204 2.08 23.51 -19.79
C ASN A 204 1.58 22.32 -18.94
N ILE A 205 2.49 21.53 -18.34
CA ILE A 205 2.10 20.40 -17.47
C ILE A 205 1.35 20.87 -16.23
N GLU A 206 1.76 21.98 -15.62
CA GLU A 206 1.06 22.56 -14.46
C GLU A 206 -0.34 23.06 -14.83
N ASP A 207 -0.48 23.75 -15.96
CA ASP A 207 -1.78 24.20 -16.48
C ASP A 207 -2.71 23.02 -16.81
N ALA A 208 -2.15 21.91 -17.29
CA ALA A 208 -2.89 20.66 -17.49
C ALA A 208 -3.39 20.09 -16.15
N MET A 209 -2.56 20.08 -15.11
CA MET A 209 -2.97 19.67 -13.76
C MET A 209 -4.10 20.57 -13.22
N ILE A 210 -3.96 21.90 -13.34
CA ILE A 210 -4.99 22.87 -12.90
C ILE A 210 -6.31 22.64 -13.65
N SER A 211 -6.24 22.42 -14.97
CA SER A 211 -7.41 22.22 -15.81
C SER A 211 -8.12 20.90 -15.51
N ALA A 212 -7.35 19.83 -15.26
CA ALA A 212 -7.88 18.55 -14.81
C ALA A 212 -8.60 18.67 -13.45
N VAL A 213 -8.00 19.38 -12.48
CA VAL A 213 -8.65 19.62 -11.18
C VAL A 213 -9.93 20.43 -11.35
N LYS A 214 -9.90 21.56 -12.05
CA LYS A 214 -11.08 22.41 -12.27
C LYS A 214 -12.22 21.67 -12.95
N SER A 215 -11.90 20.75 -13.86
CA SER A 215 -12.87 19.97 -14.64
C SER A 215 -13.26 18.65 -13.98
N GLY A 216 -12.71 18.33 -12.80
CA GLY A 216 -13.01 17.09 -12.06
C GLY A 216 -12.43 15.82 -12.66
N GLN A 217 -11.39 15.92 -13.50
CA GLN A 217 -10.78 14.80 -14.22
C GLN A 217 -9.76 14.05 -13.37
N THR A 218 -10.27 13.25 -12.42
CA THR A 218 -9.45 12.61 -11.38
C THR A 218 -8.39 11.67 -11.92
N ASN A 219 -8.66 10.94 -13.01
CA ASN A 219 -7.69 10.03 -13.62
C ASN A 219 -6.48 10.76 -14.20
N ILE A 220 -6.67 11.96 -14.73
CA ILE A 220 -5.58 12.81 -15.20
C ILE A 220 -4.76 13.32 -14.01
N VAL A 221 -5.41 13.78 -12.94
CA VAL A 221 -4.72 14.23 -11.71
C VAL A 221 -3.86 13.11 -11.13
N LYS A 222 -4.43 11.90 -10.97
CA LYS A 222 -3.70 10.70 -10.51
C LYS A 222 -2.51 10.39 -11.42
N PHE A 223 -2.71 10.45 -12.75
CA PHE A 223 -1.65 10.21 -13.72
C PHE A 223 -0.50 11.22 -13.59
N LEU A 224 -0.79 12.52 -13.66
CA LEU A 224 0.21 13.57 -13.61
C LEU A 224 0.98 13.55 -12.28
N HIS A 225 0.28 13.39 -11.15
CA HIS A 225 0.93 13.28 -9.85
C HIS A 225 1.83 12.04 -9.78
N GLY A 226 1.37 10.90 -10.32
CA GLY A 226 2.16 9.68 -10.43
C GLY A 226 3.41 9.80 -11.33
N GLN A 227 3.47 10.79 -12.21
CA GLN A 227 4.69 11.13 -12.98
C GLN A 227 5.63 12.07 -12.23
N GLY A 228 5.32 12.46 -10.99
CA GLY A 228 6.14 13.34 -10.17
C GLY A 228 5.81 14.83 -10.31
N VAL A 229 4.68 15.17 -10.96
CA VAL A 229 4.20 16.57 -11.00
C VAL A 229 3.82 17.01 -9.59
N GLU A 230 4.47 18.07 -9.11
CA GLU A 230 4.24 18.61 -7.77
C GLU A 230 2.85 19.23 -7.66
N ILE A 231 2.17 18.98 -6.53
CA ILE A 231 0.90 19.63 -6.21
C ILE A 231 1.21 20.87 -5.38
N SER A 232 1.32 22.02 -6.07
CA SER A 232 1.55 23.32 -5.44
C SER A 232 0.40 23.70 -4.50
N LYS A 233 0.64 24.61 -3.54
CA LYS A 233 -0.40 25.08 -2.59
C LYS A 233 -1.66 25.60 -3.29
N HIS A 234 -1.52 26.20 -4.46
CA HIS A 234 -2.65 26.64 -5.28
C HIS A 234 -3.51 25.46 -5.74
N ILE A 235 -2.87 24.41 -6.27
CA ILE A 235 -3.56 23.20 -6.73
C ILE A 235 -4.17 22.44 -5.54
N GLN A 236 -3.48 22.38 -4.39
CA GLN A 236 -4.04 21.81 -3.15
C GLN A 236 -5.34 22.52 -2.74
N ALA A 237 -5.39 23.86 -2.77
CA ALA A 237 -6.60 24.61 -2.45
C ALA A 237 -7.76 24.32 -3.42
N LEU A 238 -7.47 24.10 -4.71
CA LEU A 238 -8.47 23.69 -5.70
C LEU A 238 -8.98 22.27 -5.42
N ILE A 239 -8.09 21.34 -5.10
CA ILE A 239 -8.40 19.94 -4.76
C ILE A 239 -9.22 19.86 -3.47
N SER A 240 -8.85 20.60 -2.43
CA SER A 240 -9.57 20.59 -1.14
C SER A 240 -10.99 21.13 -1.23
N ASN A 241 -11.40 21.73 -2.36
CA ASN A 241 -12.77 22.14 -2.63
C ASN A 241 -13.57 21.11 -3.45
N HIS A 242 -12.94 20.03 -3.90
CA HIS A 242 -13.62 18.93 -4.57
C HIS A 242 -14.36 18.03 -3.59
N ASN A 243 -15.48 17.46 -4.05
CA ASN A 243 -16.26 16.46 -3.31
C ASN A 243 -15.86 15.02 -3.63
N ASN A 244 -14.84 14.81 -4.48
CA ASN A 244 -14.37 13.48 -4.83
C ASN A 244 -13.44 12.92 -3.73
N ILE A 245 -14.04 12.23 -2.75
CA ILE A 245 -13.33 11.60 -1.63
C ILE A 245 -12.26 10.62 -2.10
N GLU A 246 -12.49 9.89 -3.20
CA GLU A 246 -11.53 8.92 -3.71
C GLU A 246 -10.23 9.58 -4.18
N LEU A 247 -10.33 10.73 -4.87
CA LEU A 247 -9.15 11.52 -5.24
C LEU A 247 -8.42 12.04 -4.00
N LEU A 248 -9.16 12.56 -3.01
CA LEU A 248 -8.58 13.12 -1.78
C LEU A 248 -7.80 12.06 -0.99
N VAL A 249 -8.37 10.87 -0.82
CA VAL A 249 -7.69 9.72 -0.20
C VAL A 249 -6.45 9.32 -0.99
N HIS A 250 -6.57 9.18 -2.32
CA HIS A 250 -5.44 8.80 -3.16
C HIS A 250 -4.26 9.77 -3.02
N LEU A 251 -4.53 11.08 -2.96
CA LEU A 251 -3.48 12.09 -2.83
C LEU A 251 -2.84 12.09 -1.44
N GLU A 252 -3.61 11.94 -0.36
CA GLU A 252 -3.05 11.76 0.99
C GLU A 252 -2.19 10.50 1.09
N ASP A 253 -2.64 9.38 0.52
CA ASP A 253 -1.90 8.12 0.46
C ASP A 253 -0.60 8.24 -0.34
N ASN A 254 -0.51 9.25 -1.23
CA ASN A 254 0.70 9.60 -1.97
C ASN A 254 1.49 10.77 -1.36
N GLY A 255 1.19 11.14 -0.11
CA GLY A 255 1.95 12.11 0.67
C GLY A 255 1.61 13.57 0.42
N VAL A 256 0.46 13.85 -0.21
CA VAL A 256 -0.04 15.22 -0.38
C VAL A 256 -0.81 15.61 0.87
N HIS A 257 -0.28 16.57 1.62
CA HIS A 257 -0.93 17.11 2.81
C HIS A 257 -2.05 18.08 2.41
N LEU A 258 -3.25 17.54 2.17
CA LEU A 258 -4.45 18.32 1.83
C LEU A 258 -5.19 18.86 3.05
N PHE A 259 -4.82 18.36 4.23
CA PHE A 259 -5.42 18.69 5.51
C PHE A 259 -4.31 19.00 6.52
N ASP A 260 -4.16 20.27 6.88
CA ASP A 260 -3.35 20.65 8.02
C ASP A 260 -4.13 20.31 9.29
N SER A 261 -3.61 19.39 10.10
CA SER A 261 -4.14 19.13 11.44
C SER A 261 -4.03 20.43 12.23
N ILE A 262 -5.15 21.11 12.43
CA ILE A 262 -5.15 22.45 13.03
C ILE A 262 -4.56 22.34 14.43
N GLY A 263 -3.41 22.99 14.62
CA GLY A 263 -2.77 23.15 15.92
C GLY A 263 -3.70 23.90 16.88
N HIS A 264 -4.05 23.21 17.97
CA HIS A 264 -4.66 23.71 19.21
C HIS A 264 -6.12 24.21 19.18
N PRO A 265 -6.94 23.86 20.19
CA PRO A 265 -8.39 23.98 20.14
C PRO A 265 -8.89 25.19 20.95
N LEU A 266 -9.20 26.31 20.30
CA LEU A 266 -9.97 27.38 20.92
C LEU A 266 -11.01 27.97 19.93
N ARG A 267 -11.97 27.13 19.54
CA ARG A 267 -13.41 27.42 19.24
C ARG A 267 -14.00 26.28 18.40
N LYS A 268 -14.76 25.40 19.06
CA LYS A 268 -15.26 24.09 18.57
C LYS A 268 -16.19 24.10 17.33
N LYS A 269 -16.52 25.24 16.70
CA LYS A 269 -17.55 25.29 15.64
C LYS A 269 -17.17 26.01 14.34
N GLU A 270 -15.94 26.49 14.19
CA GLU A 270 -15.55 27.27 13.00
C GLU A 270 -14.15 26.94 12.48
N THR A 271 -13.61 25.77 12.82
CA THR A 271 -12.37 25.29 12.20
C THR A 271 -12.64 24.79 10.78
N ASP A 272 -11.67 24.97 9.89
CA ASP A 272 -11.76 24.46 8.51
C ASP A 272 -11.97 22.94 8.48
N GLY A 273 -11.40 22.21 9.45
CA GLY A 273 -11.64 20.77 9.59
C GLY A 273 -13.08 20.39 9.96
N TRP A 274 -13.74 21.12 10.87
CA TRP A 274 -15.14 20.85 11.17
C TRP A 274 -16.03 21.13 9.96
N ARG A 275 -15.79 22.23 9.23
CA ARG A 275 -16.53 22.56 8.00
C ARG A 275 -16.33 21.49 6.93
N LEU A 276 -15.12 20.94 6.81
CA LEU A 276 -14.79 19.88 5.88
C LEU A 276 -15.49 18.57 6.24
N TRP A 277 -15.51 18.18 7.51
CA TRP A 277 -16.28 17.04 8.02
C TRP A 277 -17.78 17.19 7.72
N GLN A 278 -18.35 18.37 7.99
CA GLN A 278 -19.76 18.66 7.68
C GLN A 278 -20.05 18.60 6.17
N ARG A 279 -19.18 19.16 5.34
CA ARG A 279 -19.35 19.16 3.89
C ARG A 279 -19.33 17.74 3.30
N LEU A 280 -18.42 16.89 3.78
CA LEU A 280 -18.22 15.55 3.23
C LEU A 280 -19.15 14.49 3.84
N HIS A 281 -19.44 14.60 5.14
CA HIS A 281 -20.11 13.54 5.90
C HIS A 281 -21.36 14.00 6.64
N GLN A 282 -21.66 15.31 6.66
CA GLN A 282 -22.78 15.90 7.41
C GLN A 282 -22.70 15.66 8.93
N CYS A 283 -21.54 15.23 9.41
CA CYS A 283 -21.27 14.96 10.82
C CYS A 283 -19.77 15.15 11.11
N ALA A 284 -19.43 15.38 12.37
CA ALA A 284 -18.06 15.38 12.86
C ALA A 284 -18.07 14.69 14.24
N PRO A 285 -17.79 13.38 14.30
CA PRO A 285 -17.84 12.65 15.57
C PRO A 285 -16.85 13.19 16.59
N GLU A 286 -17.27 13.25 17.86
CA GLU A 286 -16.43 13.79 18.94
C GLU A 286 -15.15 12.95 19.12
N GLY A 287 -14.00 13.62 19.25
CA GLY A 287 -12.71 13.00 19.48
C GLY A 287 -11.89 12.76 18.23
N ILE A 288 -12.47 12.92 17.03
CA ILE A 288 -11.80 12.73 15.74
C ILE A 288 -11.92 13.94 14.81
N GLU A 289 -12.41 15.08 15.30
CA GLU A 289 -12.62 16.30 14.50
C GLU A 289 -11.31 16.88 13.93
N SER A 290 -10.18 16.55 14.57
CA SER A 290 -8.83 16.91 14.12
C SER A 290 -8.19 15.88 13.18
N LEU A 291 -8.86 14.76 12.92
CA LEU A 291 -8.38 13.73 11.99
C LEU A 291 -8.94 14.02 10.58
N SER A 292 -8.22 13.55 9.56
CA SER A 292 -8.63 13.73 8.17
C SER A 292 -10.01 13.10 7.91
N PRO A 293 -10.99 13.84 7.37
CA PRO A 293 -12.29 13.27 7.05
C PRO A 293 -12.24 12.30 5.86
N TYR A 294 -11.18 12.30 5.04
CA TYR A 294 -11.19 11.58 3.78
C TYR A 294 -11.16 10.05 3.96
N ARG A 295 -10.53 9.57 5.04
CA ARG A 295 -10.45 8.14 5.37
C ARG A 295 -11.61 7.62 6.22
N TYR A 296 -12.61 8.46 6.51
CA TYR A 296 -13.77 8.06 7.29
C TYR A 296 -14.61 7.00 6.54
N LYS A 297 -14.89 5.88 7.22
CA LYS A 297 -15.73 4.79 6.71
C LYS A 297 -16.92 4.59 7.65
N PRO A 298 -18.09 5.25 7.40
CA PRO A 298 -19.18 5.35 8.37
C PRO A 298 -19.66 4.01 8.93
N LYS A 299 -19.91 3.01 8.05
CA LYS A 299 -20.38 1.68 8.47
C LYS A 299 -19.37 1.00 9.41
N ALA A 300 -18.14 0.81 8.93
CA ALA A 300 -17.08 0.14 9.71
C ALA A 300 -16.74 0.88 11.00
N PHE A 301 -16.79 2.22 10.98
CA PHE A 301 -16.59 3.06 12.14
C PHE A 301 -17.70 2.86 13.19
N ASN A 302 -18.97 2.90 12.78
CA ASN A 302 -20.10 2.74 13.70
C ASN A 302 -20.11 1.35 14.31
N ASP A 303 -19.98 0.30 13.49
CA ASP A 303 -19.96 -1.09 13.95
C ASP A 303 -18.80 -1.33 14.95
N CYS A 304 -17.61 -0.77 14.67
CA CYS A 304 -16.46 -0.88 15.58
C CYS A 304 -16.62 -0.05 16.85
N THR A 305 -17.27 1.11 16.77
CA THR A 305 -17.59 1.94 17.94
C THR A 305 -18.55 1.21 18.87
N GLU A 306 -19.60 0.60 18.34
CA GLU A 306 -20.57 -0.17 19.14
C GLU A 306 -19.91 -1.33 19.89
N MET A 307 -19.00 -2.06 19.24
CA MET A 307 -18.23 -3.12 19.89
C MET A 307 -17.38 -2.59 21.06
N LEU A 308 -16.69 -1.45 20.88
CA LEU A 308 -15.85 -0.85 21.93
C LEU A 308 -16.67 -0.25 23.08
N VAL A 309 -17.82 0.37 22.77
CA VAL A 309 -18.72 0.90 23.80
C VAL A 309 -19.34 -0.25 24.62
N ALA A 310 -19.66 -1.37 23.98
CA ALA A 310 -20.14 -2.57 24.69
C ALA A 310 -19.10 -3.15 25.67
N GLU A 311 -17.80 -2.94 25.43
CA GLU A 311 -16.72 -3.26 26.38
C GLU A 311 -16.52 -2.20 27.49
N GLY A 312 -17.29 -1.10 27.48
CA GLY A 312 -17.24 -0.05 28.50
C GLY A 312 -16.35 1.14 28.18
N TYR A 313 -15.87 1.30 26.93
CA TYR A 313 -15.09 2.46 26.53
C TYR A 313 -15.97 3.70 26.34
N SER A 314 -15.47 4.87 26.75
CA SER A 314 -16.12 6.14 26.43
C SER A 314 -16.21 6.38 24.92
N HIS A 315 -17.26 7.05 24.45
CA HIS A 315 -17.43 7.39 23.03
C HIS A 315 -16.18 8.03 22.42
N ARG A 316 -15.55 8.97 23.13
CA ARG A 316 -14.34 9.65 22.65
C ARG A 316 -13.18 8.69 22.38
N ALA A 317 -12.95 7.73 23.27
CA ALA A 317 -11.91 6.72 23.09
C ALA A 317 -12.31 5.71 21.98
N ALA A 318 -13.56 5.26 21.99
CA ALA A 318 -14.09 4.32 21.01
C ALA A 318 -14.00 4.88 19.59
N HIS A 319 -14.41 6.14 19.36
CA HIS A 319 -14.31 6.80 18.06
C HIS A 319 -12.87 6.86 17.55
N ARG A 320 -11.89 7.12 18.41
CA ARG A 320 -10.48 7.20 18.00
C ARG A 320 -9.98 5.84 17.50
N TYR A 321 -10.24 4.75 18.22
CA TYR A 321 -9.84 3.41 17.77
C TYR A 321 -10.62 2.97 16.53
N ALA A 322 -11.94 3.18 16.53
CA ALA A 322 -12.81 2.82 15.42
C ALA A 322 -12.44 3.55 14.13
N TYR A 323 -12.09 4.84 14.20
CA TYR A 323 -11.67 5.61 13.03
C TYR A 323 -10.43 5.00 12.37
N HIS A 324 -9.37 4.72 13.14
CA HIS A 324 -8.14 4.19 12.55
C HIS A 324 -8.29 2.73 12.09
N ALA A 325 -9.05 1.91 12.82
CA ALA A 325 -9.37 0.55 12.40
C ALA A 325 -10.18 0.54 11.09
N ALA A 326 -11.21 1.38 11.01
CA ALA A 326 -12.05 1.52 9.83
C ALA A 326 -11.29 2.10 8.64
N ALA A 327 -10.43 3.09 8.88
CA ALA A 327 -9.54 3.62 7.85
C ALA A 327 -8.62 2.51 7.32
N LEU A 328 -7.86 1.82 8.19
CA LEU A 328 -6.88 0.82 7.81
C LEU A 328 -7.51 -0.40 7.12
N PHE A 329 -8.50 -1.02 7.76
CA PHE A 329 -9.08 -2.27 7.28
C PHE A 329 -10.15 -2.07 6.20
N GLY A 330 -10.74 -0.87 6.11
CA GLY A 330 -11.67 -0.48 5.06
C GLY A 330 -13.11 -0.97 5.23
N SER A 331 -13.35 -2.06 5.97
CA SER A 331 -14.70 -2.63 6.17
C SER A 331 -14.87 -3.30 7.53
N THR A 332 -16.12 -3.44 7.97
CA THR A 332 -16.50 -4.14 9.21
C THR A 332 -16.00 -5.58 9.20
N GLU A 333 -16.15 -6.26 8.07
CA GLU A 333 -15.85 -7.68 7.92
C GLU A 333 -14.35 -7.95 8.09
N ARG A 334 -13.50 -7.04 7.58
CA ARG A 334 -12.05 -7.12 7.77
C ARG A 334 -11.64 -6.81 9.21
N ILE A 335 -12.29 -5.87 9.88
CA ILE A 335 -12.08 -5.61 11.32
C ILE A 335 -12.43 -6.86 12.12
N LEU A 336 -13.61 -7.44 11.91
CA LEU A 336 -14.04 -8.65 12.61
C LEU A 336 -13.08 -9.82 12.35
N THR A 337 -12.66 -10.02 11.09
CA THR A 337 -11.65 -11.05 10.75
C THR A 337 -10.35 -10.87 11.56
N TYR A 338 -9.90 -9.63 11.75
CA TYR A 338 -8.71 -9.34 12.56
C TYR A 338 -8.95 -9.68 14.04
N LEU A 339 -10.07 -9.21 14.61
CA LEU A 339 -10.39 -9.39 16.03
C LEU A 339 -10.64 -10.86 16.37
N GLU A 340 -11.36 -11.60 15.53
CA GLU A 340 -11.63 -13.03 15.73
C GLU A 340 -10.37 -13.88 15.65
N LYS A 341 -9.47 -13.56 14.70
CA LYS A 341 -8.25 -14.34 14.48
C LYS A 341 -7.19 -14.12 15.56
N TRP A 342 -7.09 -12.89 16.08
CA TRP A 342 -6.01 -12.49 16.98
C TRP A 342 -6.44 -12.21 18.42
N GLY A 343 -7.74 -12.11 18.68
CA GLY A 343 -8.29 -11.91 20.02
C GLY A 343 -8.51 -13.19 20.80
N GLN A 344 -8.65 -13.03 22.12
CA GLN A 344 -9.01 -14.10 23.04
C GLN A 344 -10.30 -13.75 23.79
N PRO A 345 -11.45 -14.32 23.37
CA PRO A 345 -12.74 -14.03 23.99
C PRO A 345 -12.72 -14.21 25.51
N GLY A 346 -13.20 -13.19 26.24
CA GLY A 346 -13.26 -13.20 27.71
C GLY A 346 -11.93 -13.07 28.45
N LYS A 347 -10.79 -12.95 27.73
CA LYS A 347 -9.45 -12.81 28.31
C LYS A 347 -8.72 -11.54 27.89
N GLN A 348 -9.09 -10.97 26.74
CA GLN A 348 -8.42 -9.82 26.16
C GLN A 348 -9.43 -8.80 25.66
N PRO A 349 -9.38 -7.53 26.11
CA PRO A 349 -10.23 -6.47 25.59
C PRO A 349 -9.86 -6.11 24.15
N LEU A 350 -10.84 -5.72 23.33
CA LEU A 350 -10.62 -5.37 21.92
C LEU A 350 -9.58 -4.25 21.75
N HIS A 351 -9.52 -3.31 22.69
CA HIS A 351 -8.56 -2.20 22.63
C HIS A 351 -7.09 -2.66 22.60
N ASP A 352 -6.73 -3.82 23.17
CA ASP A 352 -5.35 -4.33 23.15
C ASP A 352 -4.89 -4.65 21.72
N LEU A 353 -5.84 -5.09 20.88
CA LEU A 353 -5.61 -5.41 19.48
C LEU A 353 -5.60 -4.17 18.59
N LEU A 354 -6.37 -3.14 18.96
CA LEU A 354 -6.52 -1.90 18.20
C LEU A 354 -5.53 -0.81 18.61
N TYR A 355 -4.97 -0.86 19.82
CA TYR A 355 -4.00 0.10 20.32
C TYR A 355 -2.78 0.28 19.40
N PRO A 356 -2.18 -0.79 18.81
CA PRO A 356 -1.10 -0.62 17.85
C PRO A 356 -1.49 0.12 16.55
N ILE A 357 -2.79 0.32 16.31
CA ILE A 357 -3.38 0.96 15.13
C ILE A 357 -3.98 2.32 15.52
N ASP A 358 -3.78 2.81 16.75
CA ASP A 358 -4.44 4.02 17.28
C ASP A 358 -3.98 5.36 16.67
N SER A 359 -3.05 5.27 15.72
CA SER A 359 -2.50 6.35 14.92
C SER A 359 -2.04 5.79 13.57
N LEU A 360 -2.43 6.46 12.48
CA LEU A 360 -1.92 6.17 11.15
C LEU A 360 -0.91 7.24 10.77
N PRO A 361 0.30 6.87 10.29
CA PRO A 361 1.28 7.87 9.87
C PRO A 361 0.76 8.66 8.68
N THR A 362 1.14 9.94 8.66
CA THR A 362 0.94 10.83 7.52
C THR A 362 2.09 10.64 6.54
N GLY A 363 1.81 10.34 5.26
CA GLY A 363 2.84 10.14 4.24
C GLY A 363 2.49 9.02 3.26
N LYS A 364 3.45 8.71 2.37
CA LYS A 364 3.30 7.67 1.35
C LYS A 364 3.18 6.30 1.99
N MET A 365 2.00 5.68 1.88
CA MET A 365 1.73 4.38 2.49
C MET A 365 0.68 3.60 1.70
N ASN A 366 0.97 2.33 1.43
CA ASN A 366 0.00 1.39 0.88
C ASN A 366 -0.86 0.78 2.00
N MET A 367 -1.97 1.44 2.34
CA MET A 367 -2.85 1.00 3.43
C MET A 367 -3.37 -0.43 3.27
N THR A 368 -3.74 -0.83 2.05
CA THR A 368 -4.24 -2.18 1.77
C THR A 368 -3.16 -3.23 2.05
N ALA A 369 -1.92 -3.00 1.59
CA ALA A 369 -0.80 -3.89 1.84
C ALA A 369 -0.51 -4.06 3.35
N TRP A 370 -0.53 -2.95 4.09
CA TRP A 370 -0.35 -2.97 5.54
C TRP A 370 -1.50 -3.69 6.26
N ALA A 371 -2.74 -3.41 5.89
CA ALA A 371 -3.91 -4.08 6.46
C ALA A 371 -3.87 -5.60 6.22
N ASP A 372 -3.51 -6.05 5.02
CA ASP A 372 -3.37 -7.47 4.69
C ASP A 372 -2.22 -8.14 5.46
N ALA A 373 -1.08 -7.45 5.59
CA ALA A 373 0.04 -7.94 6.38
C ALA A 373 -0.33 -8.06 7.88
N ILE A 374 -1.11 -7.11 8.41
CA ILE A 374 -1.60 -7.12 9.79
C ILE A 374 -2.63 -8.23 10.00
N LEU A 375 -3.58 -8.44 9.08
CA LEU A 375 -4.50 -9.58 9.12
C LEU A 375 -3.74 -10.92 9.17
N ARG A 376 -2.62 -11.00 8.45
CA ARG A 376 -1.79 -12.21 8.41
C ARG A 376 -0.97 -12.44 9.67
N HIS A 377 -0.41 -11.39 10.28
CA HIS A 377 0.61 -11.49 11.33
C HIS A 377 0.21 -10.96 12.69
N GLY A 378 -0.92 -10.25 12.80
CA GLY A 378 -1.47 -9.75 14.05
C GLY A 378 -0.79 -8.48 14.57
N THR A 379 -0.91 -8.27 15.87
CA THR A 379 -0.42 -7.07 16.58
C THR A 379 1.07 -6.82 16.40
N LYS A 380 1.90 -7.87 16.25
CA LYS A 380 3.36 -7.70 16.00
C LYS A 380 3.64 -6.92 14.72
N MET A 381 2.85 -7.13 13.66
CA MET A 381 2.98 -6.36 12.43
C MET A 381 2.38 -4.97 12.58
N ALA A 382 1.27 -4.83 13.31
CA ALA A 382 0.64 -3.54 13.56
C ALA A 382 1.57 -2.57 14.31
N LYS A 383 2.42 -3.07 15.22
CA LYS A 383 3.45 -2.26 15.90
C LYS A 383 4.48 -1.62 14.95
N LEU A 384 4.62 -2.13 13.73
CA LEU A 384 5.51 -1.59 12.70
C LEU A 384 4.85 -0.48 11.87
N LEU A 385 3.55 -0.25 12.03
CA LEU A 385 2.77 0.71 11.24
C LEU A 385 3.31 2.14 11.36
N LYS A 386 3.90 2.50 12.51
CA LYS A 386 4.54 3.80 12.72
C LYS A 386 5.70 4.10 11.76
N PHE A 387 6.26 3.08 11.10
CA PHE A 387 7.33 3.21 10.10
C PHE A 387 6.82 3.14 8.66
N ALA A 388 5.48 3.07 8.46
CA ALA A 388 4.91 2.85 7.15
C ALA A 388 5.19 3.99 6.16
N ALA A 389 5.39 5.22 6.63
CA ALA A 389 5.78 6.35 5.79
C ALA A 389 7.20 6.18 5.19
N ASP A 390 8.10 5.48 5.89
CA ASP A 390 9.50 5.31 5.47
C ASP A 390 9.67 4.16 4.47
N ILE A 391 8.85 3.11 4.59
CA ILE A 391 8.98 1.89 3.77
C ILE A 391 7.85 1.69 2.76
N GLN A 392 6.79 2.52 2.84
CA GLN A 392 5.56 2.52 2.02
C GLN A 392 4.71 1.26 2.13
N GLU A 393 5.30 0.08 1.99
CA GLU A 393 4.62 -1.22 2.10
C GLU A 393 5.46 -2.28 2.83
N PRO A 394 4.82 -3.29 3.46
CA PRO A 394 5.52 -4.42 4.07
C PRO A 394 6.30 -5.25 3.05
N ALA A 395 7.24 -6.08 3.50
CA ALA A 395 8.00 -6.94 2.61
C ALA A 395 7.32 -8.30 2.37
N LYS A 396 7.47 -8.84 1.16
CA LYS A 396 7.01 -10.20 0.78
C LYS A 396 8.13 -11.24 0.83
N ASP A 397 7.77 -12.48 1.14
CA ASP A 397 8.62 -13.66 0.99
C ASP A 397 8.78 -14.06 -0.50
N PRO A 398 9.66 -15.02 -0.85
CA PRO A 398 9.83 -15.47 -2.23
C PRO A 398 8.57 -16.05 -2.88
N ASN A 399 7.57 -16.44 -2.08
CA ASN A 399 6.28 -16.96 -2.56
C ASN A 399 5.24 -15.84 -2.75
N GLY A 400 5.64 -14.57 -2.62
CA GLY A 400 4.77 -13.41 -2.77
C GLY A 400 3.85 -13.15 -1.57
N GLN A 401 4.07 -13.80 -0.43
CA GLN A 401 3.26 -13.63 0.78
C GLN A 401 3.88 -12.60 1.73
N TRP A 402 3.07 -11.83 2.44
CA TRP A 402 3.58 -10.86 3.44
C TRP A 402 4.41 -11.55 4.53
N SER A 403 5.60 -11.02 4.82
CA SER A 403 6.57 -11.61 5.76
C SER A 403 6.92 -10.64 6.89
N TYR A 404 6.62 -11.02 8.12
CA TYR A 404 7.01 -10.26 9.31
C TYR A 404 8.53 -10.06 9.39
N THR A 405 9.31 -11.12 9.29
CA THR A 405 10.78 -11.07 9.42
C THR A 405 11.40 -10.15 8.37
N LYS A 406 11.00 -10.27 7.10
CA LYS A 406 11.53 -9.38 6.06
C LYS A 406 11.10 -7.93 6.25
N THR A 407 9.88 -7.71 6.74
CA THR A 407 9.39 -6.35 7.04
C THR A 407 10.20 -5.74 8.18
N VAL A 408 10.50 -6.50 9.23
CA VAL A 408 11.40 -6.07 10.31
C VAL A 408 12.78 -5.72 9.76
N THR A 409 13.36 -6.55 8.87
CA THR A 409 14.64 -6.22 8.24
C THR A 409 14.57 -4.93 7.41
N LEU A 410 13.48 -4.72 6.69
CA LEU A 410 13.28 -3.50 5.89
C LEU A 410 13.17 -2.25 6.78
N VAL A 411 12.39 -2.32 7.86
CA VAL A 411 12.26 -1.23 8.83
C VAL A 411 13.60 -0.97 9.53
N ALA A 412 14.30 -2.02 9.96
CA ALA A 412 15.58 -1.91 10.67
C ALA A 412 16.66 -1.21 9.83
N ARG A 413 16.62 -1.33 8.50
CA ARG A 413 17.52 -0.60 7.58
C ARG A 413 17.43 0.91 7.73
N ASN A 414 16.26 1.44 8.07
CA ASN A 414 16.04 2.86 8.28
C ASN A 414 16.20 3.27 9.75
N ALA A 415 16.18 2.31 10.67
CA ALA A 415 16.28 2.56 12.11
C ALA A 415 17.72 2.81 12.59
N TYR A 416 18.74 2.27 11.91
CA TYR A 416 20.15 2.46 12.26
C TYR A 416 20.97 3.00 11.08
N LYS A 417 21.81 4.00 11.33
CA LYS A 417 22.66 4.62 10.29
C LYS A 417 23.59 3.63 9.58
N ARG A 418 24.07 2.62 10.32
CA ARG A 418 25.00 1.58 9.85
C ARG A 418 24.30 0.24 9.53
N ALA A 419 22.97 0.22 9.43
CA ALA A 419 22.22 -1.03 9.24
C ALA A 419 22.63 -1.82 7.97
N ALA A 420 23.11 -1.13 6.94
CA ALA A 420 23.55 -1.75 5.69
C ALA A 420 24.80 -2.63 5.84
N GLU A 421 25.65 -2.38 6.84
CA GLU A 421 26.88 -3.15 7.08
C GLU A 421 26.56 -4.57 7.58
N HIS A 422 25.48 -4.73 8.35
CA HIS A 422 25.03 -6.05 8.82
C HIS A 422 23.51 -6.13 8.98
N PRO A 423 22.73 -6.34 7.90
CA PRO A 423 21.26 -6.27 7.93
C PRO A 423 20.59 -7.26 8.88
N GLY A 424 21.17 -8.47 9.05
CA GLY A 424 20.65 -9.49 9.99
C GLY A 424 20.75 -9.05 11.45
N LEU A 425 21.90 -8.51 11.85
CA LEU A 425 22.13 -7.94 13.18
C LEU A 425 21.23 -6.71 13.41
N ALA A 426 21.10 -5.81 12.43
CA ALA A 426 20.22 -4.66 12.54
C ALA A 426 18.76 -5.09 12.77
N ALA A 427 18.27 -6.09 12.03
CA ALA A 427 16.92 -6.64 12.22
C ALA A 427 16.74 -7.26 13.61
N LEU A 428 17.76 -7.96 14.10
CA LEU A 428 17.74 -8.58 15.41
C LEU A 428 17.75 -7.54 16.54
N CYS A 429 18.64 -6.56 16.47
CA CYS A 429 18.69 -5.42 17.39
C CYS A 429 17.38 -4.64 17.39
N PHE A 430 16.80 -4.37 16.21
CA PHE A 430 15.54 -3.63 16.09
C PHE A 430 14.35 -4.37 16.72
N SER A 431 14.34 -5.71 16.67
CA SER A 431 13.29 -6.51 17.30
C SER A 431 13.31 -6.43 18.84
N ARG A 432 14.32 -5.77 19.40
CA ARG A 432 14.62 -5.59 20.82
C ARG A 432 14.78 -4.10 21.14
N PRO A 433 14.75 -3.68 22.40
CA PRO A 433 14.98 -2.29 22.79
C PRO A 433 16.47 -1.92 22.70
N CYS A 434 17.07 -2.01 21.51
CA CYS A 434 18.49 -1.75 21.27
C CYS A 434 18.70 -0.35 20.64
N PRO A 435 19.28 0.63 21.36
CA PRO A 435 19.64 1.95 20.82
C PRO A 435 20.79 1.89 19.79
N GLU A 436 20.98 2.97 19.04
CA GLU A 436 22.02 3.07 17.99
C GLU A 436 23.44 2.79 18.51
N SER A 437 23.78 3.26 19.72
CA SER A 437 25.08 3.01 20.32
C SER A 437 25.36 1.52 20.54
N GLN A 438 24.38 0.79 21.04
CA GLN A 438 24.51 -0.64 21.30
C GLN A 438 24.57 -1.46 20.00
N PHE A 439 23.78 -1.08 19.00
CA PHE A 439 23.89 -1.67 17.66
C PHE A 439 25.29 -1.48 17.07
N ASN A 440 25.88 -0.30 17.21
CA ASN A 440 27.24 -0.02 16.72
C ASN A 440 28.29 -0.89 17.42
N THR A 441 28.18 -1.08 18.75
CA THR A 441 29.06 -1.98 19.50
C THR A 441 28.92 -3.43 19.03
N ALA A 442 27.68 -3.91 18.83
CA ALA A 442 27.45 -5.26 18.30
C ALA A 442 28.03 -5.44 16.89
N LEU A 443 27.92 -4.40 16.06
CA LEU A 443 28.46 -4.38 14.72
C LEU A 443 30.00 -4.44 14.73
N GLU A 444 30.66 -3.69 15.62
CA GLU A 444 32.11 -3.74 15.79
C GLU A 444 32.61 -5.13 16.15
N VAL A 445 31.90 -5.84 17.04
CA VAL A 445 32.24 -7.22 17.42
C VAL A 445 32.01 -8.20 16.26
N ALA A 446 30.91 -8.06 15.52
CA ALA A 446 30.65 -8.86 14.33
C ALA A 446 31.72 -8.65 13.24
N THR A 447 32.15 -7.40 13.04
CA THR A 447 33.25 -7.07 12.12
C THR A 447 34.57 -7.66 12.58
N ALA A 448 34.92 -7.53 13.86
CA ALA A 448 36.14 -8.12 14.43
C ALA A 448 36.18 -9.64 14.25
N TYR A 449 35.03 -10.31 14.37
CA TYR A 449 34.91 -11.74 14.07
C TYR A 449 35.22 -12.04 12.60
N ALA A 450 34.58 -11.31 11.68
CA ALA A 450 34.79 -11.50 10.24
C ALA A 450 36.23 -11.21 9.82
N ASP A 451 36.87 -10.18 10.39
CA ASP A 451 38.28 -9.85 10.15
C ASP A 451 39.21 -10.96 10.65
N THR A 452 38.86 -11.60 11.77
CA THR A 452 39.67 -12.68 12.37
C THR A 452 39.50 -14.01 11.65
N TYR A 453 38.28 -14.35 11.22
CA TYR A 453 37.92 -15.68 10.71
C TYR A 453 37.53 -15.73 9.23
N GLY A 454 37.59 -14.60 8.54
CA GLY A 454 37.41 -14.46 7.08
C GLY A 454 35.98 -14.14 6.64
N SER A 455 34.95 -14.44 7.45
CA SER A 455 33.58 -14.00 7.23
C SER A 455 32.74 -14.06 8.51
N ALA A 456 31.57 -13.41 8.50
CA ALA A 456 30.65 -13.39 9.64
C ALA A 456 30.06 -14.78 9.99
N ASP A 457 30.04 -15.71 9.02
CA ASP A 457 29.49 -17.06 9.19
C ASP A 457 30.59 -18.15 9.16
N ALA A 458 31.86 -17.76 9.13
CA ALA A 458 32.97 -18.71 9.11
C ALA A 458 33.01 -19.49 10.42
N ALA A 459 33.16 -20.81 10.37
CA ALA A 459 33.43 -21.61 11.57
C ALA A 459 34.74 -21.13 12.23
N LYS A 460 34.78 -21.05 13.57
CA LYS A 460 36.01 -20.69 14.29
C LYS A 460 37.05 -21.81 14.12
N PRO A 461 38.13 -21.62 13.34
CA PRO A 461 39.11 -22.68 13.14
C PRO A 461 39.78 -23.01 14.47
N GLY A 462 39.73 -24.28 14.86
CA GLY A 462 40.26 -24.71 16.16
C GLY A 462 39.42 -24.26 17.36
N THR A 463 38.11 -24.06 17.21
CA THR A 463 37.22 -23.91 18.37
C THR A 463 37.36 -25.10 19.32
N HIS A 464 37.50 -24.80 20.60
CA HIS A 464 37.61 -25.80 21.67
C HIS A 464 36.28 -26.02 22.39
N ILE A 465 35.23 -25.29 21.98
CA ILE A 465 33.87 -25.55 22.40
C ILE A 465 33.27 -26.61 21.47
N PRO A 466 33.00 -27.83 21.98
CA PRO A 466 32.53 -28.93 21.15
C PRO A 466 31.14 -28.62 20.60
N ASP A 467 30.80 -29.22 19.46
CA ASP A 467 29.43 -29.19 18.96
C ASP A 467 28.63 -30.32 19.62
N ILE A 468 27.96 -30.01 20.73
CA ILE A 468 27.10 -30.93 21.48
C ILE A 468 25.65 -30.60 21.21
N ARG A 469 24.85 -31.65 20.95
CA ARG A 469 23.41 -31.55 20.70
C ARG A 469 22.68 -32.56 21.59
N ILE A 470 21.76 -32.08 22.42
CA ILE A 470 20.93 -32.89 23.33
C ILE A 470 19.47 -32.75 22.92
N SER A 471 18.79 -33.90 22.77
CA SER A 471 17.37 -33.93 22.42
C SER A 471 16.53 -33.53 23.63
N GLY A 472 15.45 -32.80 23.38
CA GLY A 472 14.42 -32.50 24.37
C GLY A 472 13.85 -33.73 25.06
N GLU A 473 13.82 -34.87 24.37
CA GLU A 473 13.36 -36.14 24.93
C GLU A 473 14.25 -36.62 26.09
N ASP A 474 15.56 -36.31 26.06
CA ASP A 474 16.53 -36.74 27.08
C ASP A 474 16.33 -36.02 28.43
N PHE A 475 15.59 -34.91 28.45
CA PHE A 475 15.27 -34.14 29.65
C PHE A 475 13.77 -33.82 29.78
N GLY A 476 12.90 -34.63 29.15
CA GLY A 476 11.45 -34.54 29.36
C GLY A 476 10.76 -33.33 28.73
N LYS A 477 11.35 -32.73 27.69
CA LYS A 477 10.83 -31.57 26.97
C LYS A 477 10.82 -31.77 25.45
N ARG A 478 9.94 -32.66 24.97
CA ARG A 478 9.82 -33.03 23.54
C ARG A 478 9.60 -31.82 22.62
N GLY A 479 10.23 -31.83 21.44
CA GLY A 479 10.14 -30.75 20.45
C GLY A 479 11.08 -29.57 20.72
N TYR A 480 12.06 -29.76 21.60
CA TYR A 480 13.13 -28.81 21.86
C TYR A 480 14.48 -29.47 21.64
N THR A 481 15.49 -28.68 21.28
CA THR A 481 16.88 -29.13 21.20
C THR A 481 17.78 -28.16 21.95
N PHE A 482 18.68 -28.67 22.79
CA PHE A 482 19.80 -27.89 23.35
C PHE A 482 21.06 -28.13 22.51
N ALA A 483 21.59 -27.10 21.86
CA ALA A 483 22.74 -27.24 20.97
C ALA A 483 23.66 -26.02 21.00
N LYS A 484 24.91 -26.21 20.56
CA LYS A 484 25.84 -25.11 20.32
C LYS A 484 25.25 -24.19 19.22
N LEU A 485 25.25 -22.88 19.44
CA LEU A 485 25.00 -21.95 18.35
C LEU A 485 26.18 -22.01 17.36
N PRO A 486 25.91 -21.94 16.04
CA PRO A 486 26.97 -21.84 15.05
C PRO A 486 27.95 -20.71 15.39
N ASP A 487 29.23 -20.93 15.14
CA ASP A 487 30.20 -19.85 15.32
C ASP A 487 29.87 -18.68 14.39
N GLY A 488 30.00 -17.45 14.88
CA GLY A 488 29.60 -16.24 14.15
C GLY A 488 28.10 -15.91 14.19
N ASP A 489 27.26 -16.77 14.77
CA ASP A 489 25.82 -16.51 14.89
C ASP A 489 25.55 -15.32 15.83
N VAL A 490 25.16 -14.18 15.24
CA VAL A 490 24.92 -12.92 15.94
C VAL A 490 23.82 -12.98 17.02
N ARG A 491 23.01 -14.05 17.06
CA ARG A 491 22.10 -14.30 18.19
C ARG A 491 22.87 -14.46 19.51
N GLY A 492 24.10 -14.98 19.46
CA GLY A 492 25.02 -15.11 20.59
C GLY A 492 25.30 -13.78 21.31
N LEU A 493 25.39 -12.68 20.55
CA LEU A 493 25.63 -11.34 21.09
C LEU A 493 24.45 -10.79 21.91
N LEU A 494 23.26 -11.39 21.76
CA LEU A 494 22.01 -10.88 22.32
C LEU A 494 21.25 -11.95 23.12
N LEU A 495 21.91 -13.04 23.54
CA LEU A 495 21.29 -14.19 24.21
C LEU A 495 20.46 -13.82 25.44
N GLY A 496 20.94 -12.83 26.20
CA GLY A 496 20.25 -12.27 27.35
C GLY A 496 18.85 -11.74 27.00
N GLU A 497 18.71 -11.09 25.85
CA GLU A 497 17.40 -10.59 25.37
C GLU A 497 16.43 -11.74 25.06
N PHE A 498 16.93 -12.92 24.65
CA PHE A 498 16.07 -14.08 24.38
C PHE A 498 15.59 -14.80 25.64
N THR A 499 16.27 -14.60 26.77
CA THR A 499 16.10 -15.41 27.99
C THR A 499 15.83 -14.58 29.24
N ASP A 500 15.56 -13.27 29.08
CA ASP A 500 15.39 -12.29 30.17
C ASP A 500 16.61 -12.24 31.13
N CYS A 501 17.81 -12.37 30.57
CA CYS A 501 19.10 -12.39 31.28
C CYS A 501 19.99 -11.20 30.87
N CYS A 502 20.97 -10.84 31.71
CA CYS A 502 21.92 -9.76 31.45
C CYS A 502 22.98 -10.09 30.38
N GLN A 503 23.08 -11.34 29.91
CA GLN A 503 24.10 -11.83 28.96
C GLN A 503 23.88 -11.32 27.53
N SER A 504 24.01 -10.01 27.35
CA SER A 504 23.79 -9.30 26.09
C SER A 504 24.90 -8.26 25.94
N ILE A 505 25.34 -8.03 24.70
CA ILE A 505 26.31 -6.96 24.36
C ILE A 505 25.80 -5.57 24.77
N CYS A 506 24.49 -5.46 24.97
CA CYS A 506 23.73 -4.30 25.37
C CYS A 506 23.57 -4.12 26.90
N GLY A 507 24.01 -5.09 27.71
CA GLY A 507 23.76 -5.15 29.15
C GLY A 507 25.02 -5.45 29.98
N ASN A 508 24.83 -5.81 31.24
CA ASN A 508 25.93 -6.08 32.19
C ASN A 508 26.76 -7.32 31.82
N GLY A 509 26.29 -8.17 30.90
CA GLY A 509 27.00 -9.31 30.34
C GLY A 509 27.71 -9.01 29.01
N HIS A 510 28.18 -7.78 28.81
CA HIS A 510 28.91 -7.37 27.62
C HIS A 510 30.15 -8.25 27.39
N ASP A 511 31.01 -8.37 28.40
CA ASP A 511 32.31 -9.05 28.26
C ASP A 511 32.15 -10.55 27.95
N CYS A 512 31.18 -11.22 28.57
CA CYS A 512 30.91 -12.64 28.30
C CYS A 512 30.28 -12.88 26.93
N ALA A 513 29.43 -11.95 26.44
CA ALA A 513 28.92 -11.98 25.07
C ALA A 513 30.06 -11.79 24.04
N VAL A 514 30.97 -10.83 24.28
CA VAL A 514 32.15 -10.63 23.42
C VAL A 514 33.06 -11.86 23.43
N HIS A 515 33.38 -12.40 24.60
CA HIS A 515 34.24 -13.57 24.72
C HIS A 515 33.63 -14.80 24.05
N GLY A 516 32.36 -15.13 24.32
CA GLY A 516 31.71 -16.28 23.70
C GLY A 516 31.67 -16.18 22.17
N PHE A 517 31.55 -14.96 21.64
CA PHE A 517 31.53 -14.71 20.20
C PHE A 517 32.93 -14.84 19.58
N LEU A 518 33.91 -14.09 20.11
CA LEU A 518 35.24 -13.95 19.50
C LEU A 518 36.24 -15.04 19.88
N SER A 519 36.21 -15.57 21.12
CA SER A 519 37.26 -16.50 21.56
C SER A 519 37.06 -17.91 20.98
N PRO A 520 38.13 -18.61 20.53
CA PRO A 520 38.10 -20.05 20.25
C PRO A 520 37.78 -20.92 21.48
N GLN A 521 37.98 -20.37 22.68
CA GLN A 521 37.70 -21.01 23.97
C GLN A 521 36.33 -20.64 24.53
N GLY A 522 35.58 -19.80 23.83
CA GLY A 522 34.23 -19.35 24.18
C GLY A 522 33.20 -19.78 23.14
N GLY A 523 31.96 -19.97 23.59
CA GLY A 523 30.84 -20.30 22.71
C GLY A 523 29.52 -20.23 23.46
N PHE A 524 28.43 -20.53 22.77
CA PHE A 524 27.10 -20.44 23.34
C PHE A 524 26.31 -21.71 23.07
N TYR A 525 25.55 -22.14 24.07
CA TYR A 525 24.53 -23.17 23.91
C TYR A 525 23.15 -22.57 24.11
N ALA A 526 22.20 -23.02 23.30
CA ALA A 526 20.83 -22.53 23.32
C ALA A 526 19.83 -23.69 23.23
N LEU A 527 18.78 -23.61 24.05
CA LEU A 527 17.59 -24.45 23.96
C LEU A 527 16.61 -23.80 22.98
N THR A 528 16.36 -24.45 21.86
CA THR A 528 15.50 -23.94 20.79
C THR A 528 14.22 -24.75 20.67
N ASP A 529 13.08 -24.07 20.57
CA ASP A 529 11.80 -24.66 20.15
C ASP A 529 11.87 -25.02 18.66
N GLU A 530 11.73 -26.30 18.33
CA GLU A 530 11.91 -26.77 16.94
C GLU A 530 10.81 -26.28 16.00
N LYS A 531 9.63 -25.96 16.52
CA LYS A 531 8.50 -25.49 15.73
C LYS A 531 8.60 -24.01 15.43
N SER A 532 8.96 -23.20 16.43
CA SER A 532 9.00 -21.75 16.27
C SER A 532 10.40 -21.19 15.95
N GLY A 533 11.46 -21.96 16.22
CA GLY A 533 12.85 -21.52 16.14
C GLY A 533 13.27 -20.57 17.26
N ASN A 534 12.45 -20.40 18.31
CA ASN A 534 12.73 -19.47 19.40
C ASN A 534 13.71 -20.09 20.40
N ILE A 535 14.67 -19.29 20.84
CA ILE A 535 15.54 -19.63 21.98
C ILE A 535 14.75 -19.37 23.27
N VAL A 536 14.72 -20.37 24.15
CA VAL A 536 13.96 -20.31 25.43
C VAL A 536 14.84 -20.53 26.66
N ALA A 537 16.05 -21.05 26.47
CA ALA A 537 17.08 -21.16 27.48
C ALA A 537 18.47 -21.09 26.84
N GLN A 538 19.50 -20.74 27.61
CA GLN A 538 20.85 -20.59 27.10
C GLN A 538 21.92 -20.77 28.19
N SER A 539 23.17 -20.94 27.75
CA SER A 539 24.35 -20.79 28.59
C SER A 539 25.52 -20.28 27.74
N TRP A 540 26.25 -19.29 28.25
CA TRP A 540 27.64 -19.07 27.82
C TRP A 540 28.50 -20.26 28.25
N ALA A 541 29.36 -20.73 27.36
CA ALA A 541 30.30 -21.81 27.62
C ALA A 541 31.74 -21.35 27.40
N TRP A 542 32.64 -21.78 28.28
CA TRP A 542 34.05 -21.44 28.19
C TRP A 542 34.95 -22.60 28.65
N ARG A 543 36.22 -22.59 28.21
CA ARG A 543 37.22 -23.62 28.54
C ARG A 543 38.11 -23.21 29.72
N GLY A 544 38.32 -24.15 30.63
CA GLY A 544 39.16 -23.98 31.81
C GLY A 544 40.64 -24.30 31.57
N THR A 545 41.49 -23.71 32.40
CA THR A 545 42.97 -23.91 32.39
C THR A 545 43.43 -25.35 32.60
N LYS A 546 42.58 -26.25 33.12
CA LYS A 546 42.90 -27.69 33.27
C LYS A 546 42.07 -28.56 32.32
N GLY A 547 41.51 -27.97 31.26
CA GLY A 547 40.73 -28.67 30.25
C GLY A 547 39.24 -28.85 30.58
N GLU A 548 38.71 -28.12 31.56
CA GLU A 548 37.30 -28.18 31.93
C GLU A 548 36.42 -27.49 30.87
N LEU A 549 35.19 -27.95 30.70
CA LEU A 549 34.14 -27.24 29.97
C LEU A 549 33.14 -26.70 30.98
N VAL A 550 32.94 -25.38 31.00
CA VAL A 550 32.07 -24.74 31.98
C VAL A 550 30.90 -24.08 31.29
N LEU A 551 29.69 -24.35 31.80
CA LEU A 551 28.48 -23.60 31.51
C LEU A 551 28.35 -22.51 32.58
N ASP A 552 28.45 -21.23 32.20
CA ASP A 552 28.64 -20.13 33.16
C ASP A 552 27.42 -19.90 34.06
N SER A 553 26.22 -19.98 33.49
CA SER A 553 24.96 -20.07 34.21
C SER A 553 23.90 -20.78 33.36
N LEU A 554 22.84 -21.26 34.01
CA LEU A 554 21.69 -21.87 33.35
C LEU A 554 20.54 -20.87 33.32
N GLU A 555 20.32 -20.25 32.16
CA GLU A 555 19.35 -19.16 32.00
C GLU A 555 18.15 -19.63 31.18
N SER A 556 16.92 -19.34 31.62
CA SER A 556 15.71 -19.68 30.87
C SER A 556 14.58 -18.71 31.12
N LEU A 557 13.72 -18.54 30.12
CA LEU A 557 12.46 -17.84 30.28
C LEU A 557 11.64 -18.47 31.41
N LYS A 558 10.98 -17.63 32.21
CA LYS A 558 10.23 -18.07 33.39
C LYS A 558 9.23 -19.18 33.05
N GLY A 559 9.37 -20.33 33.71
CA GLY A 559 8.51 -21.50 33.55
C GLY A 559 8.85 -22.41 32.35
N HIS A 560 9.91 -22.11 31.58
CA HIS A 560 10.32 -22.97 30.47
C HIS A 560 11.20 -24.15 30.88
N MET A 561 12.01 -24.00 31.92
CA MET A 561 12.85 -25.06 32.47
C MET A 561 12.70 -25.11 33.98
N ASP A 562 12.44 -26.30 34.52
CA ASP A 562 12.53 -26.56 35.95
C ASP A 562 13.89 -27.18 36.32
N LYS A 563 14.08 -27.38 37.62
CA LYS A 563 15.32 -27.92 38.18
C LYS A 563 15.61 -29.36 37.75
N GLU A 564 14.57 -30.20 37.61
CA GLU A 564 14.74 -31.59 37.20
C GLU A 564 15.14 -31.67 35.73
N GLN A 565 14.51 -30.87 34.87
CA GLN A 565 14.86 -30.73 33.46
C GLN A 565 16.30 -30.23 33.30
N TRP A 566 16.71 -29.20 34.05
CA TRP A 566 18.11 -28.73 34.04
C TRP A 566 19.09 -29.81 34.51
N THR A 567 18.74 -30.57 35.54
CA THR A 567 19.57 -31.68 36.04
C THR A 567 19.78 -32.73 34.95
N SER A 568 18.70 -33.18 34.31
CA SER A 568 18.74 -34.18 33.25
C SER A 568 19.53 -33.69 32.04
N LEU A 569 19.29 -32.44 31.62
CA LEU A 569 20.01 -31.80 30.52
C LEU A 569 21.51 -31.71 30.81
N CYS A 570 21.92 -31.19 31.98
CA CYS A 570 23.34 -31.09 32.35
C CYS A 570 24.01 -32.47 32.43
N THR A 571 23.28 -33.49 32.90
CA THR A 571 23.79 -34.87 32.96
C THR A 571 24.02 -35.42 31.55
N ALA A 572 23.03 -35.32 30.66
CA ALA A 572 23.15 -35.74 29.26
C ALA A 572 24.25 -34.97 28.52
N PHE A 573 24.34 -33.66 28.76
CA PHE A 573 25.39 -32.80 28.21
C PHE A 573 26.78 -33.25 28.68
N ALA A 574 26.97 -33.52 29.97
CA ALA A 574 28.24 -33.97 30.50
C ALA A 574 28.63 -35.37 29.99
N HIS A 575 27.67 -36.29 29.87
CA HIS A 575 27.88 -37.58 29.21
C HIS A 575 28.41 -37.37 27.78
N SER A 576 27.72 -36.54 26.99
CA SER A 576 28.11 -36.26 25.60
C SER A 576 29.44 -35.51 25.48
N ALA A 577 29.79 -34.66 26.43
CA ALA A 577 31.05 -33.91 26.42
C ALA A 577 32.24 -34.82 26.74
N LEU A 578 32.12 -35.64 27.79
CA LEU A 578 33.20 -36.49 28.30
C LEU A 578 33.44 -37.74 27.45
N SER A 579 32.46 -38.16 26.64
CA SER A 579 32.62 -39.30 25.73
C SER A 579 33.38 -38.97 24.44
N ARG A 580 33.70 -37.69 24.18
CA ARG A 580 34.38 -37.28 22.95
C ARG A 580 35.89 -37.51 23.07
N THR A 581 36.46 -38.16 22.07
CA THR A 581 37.92 -38.38 21.96
C THR A 581 38.66 -37.21 21.31
N GLU A 582 37.96 -36.40 20.51
CA GLU A 582 38.51 -35.30 19.70
C GLU A 582 38.79 -34.02 20.52
N SER A 583 38.09 -33.86 21.65
CA SER A 583 38.19 -32.70 22.53
C SER A 583 38.52 -33.18 23.93
N ALA A 584 39.75 -32.97 24.40
CA ALA A 584 40.20 -33.38 25.72
C ALA A 584 39.49 -32.57 26.83
N ILE A 585 38.27 -32.97 27.19
CA ILE A 585 37.47 -32.36 28.25
C ILE A 585 37.71 -33.14 29.53
N SER A 586 38.32 -32.49 30.54
CA SER A 586 38.67 -33.14 31.81
C SER A 586 37.51 -33.21 32.81
N GLY A 587 36.50 -32.34 32.62
CA GLY A 587 35.31 -32.26 33.47
C GLY A 587 34.29 -31.27 32.91
N VAL A 588 33.02 -31.42 33.30
CA VAL A 588 31.95 -30.47 33.01
C VAL A 588 31.49 -29.81 34.29
N HIS A 589 31.59 -28.48 34.33
CA HIS A 589 31.19 -27.68 35.49
C HIS A 589 30.04 -26.74 35.12
N ILE A 590 29.22 -26.40 36.11
CA ILE A 590 28.10 -25.47 35.97
C ILE A 590 28.30 -24.35 37.00
N GLY A 591 28.24 -23.09 36.59
CA GLY A 591 28.28 -21.99 37.55
C GLY A 591 27.04 -21.98 38.46
N THR A 592 27.18 -21.42 39.67
CA THR A 592 26.06 -21.35 40.62
C THR A 592 25.34 -20.00 40.61
N GLY A 593 25.85 -19.01 39.86
CA GLY A 593 25.27 -17.68 39.74
C GLY A 593 24.18 -17.57 38.67
N GLY A 594 23.78 -16.34 38.39
CA GLY A 594 22.70 -16.04 37.44
C GLY A 594 21.36 -16.62 37.89
N ALA A 595 20.60 -17.17 36.94
CA ALA A 595 19.34 -17.87 37.20
C ALA A 595 19.50 -19.38 37.42
N THR A 596 20.73 -19.87 37.61
CA THR A 596 20.98 -21.29 37.85
C THR A 596 20.17 -21.77 39.07
N PRO A 597 19.38 -22.86 38.96
CA PRO A 597 18.56 -23.31 40.08
C PRO A 597 19.37 -23.58 41.34
N GLU A 598 18.93 -23.08 42.49
CA GLU A 598 19.62 -23.33 43.75
C GLU A 598 19.63 -24.83 44.13
N LYS A 599 20.71 -25.25 44.80
CA LYS A 599 20.87 -26.61 45.35
C LYS A 599 20.78 -27.70 44.27
N MET A 600 21.36 -27.48 43.10
CA MET A 600 21.49 -28.53 42.08
C MET A 600 22.04 -29.83 42.71
N PRO A 601 21.65 -31.02 42.23
CA PRO A 601 22.06 -32.30 42.81
C PRO A 601 23.52 -32.67 42.50
N PHE A 602 24.33 -31.69 42.11
CA PHE A 602 25.74 -31.84 41.78
C PHE A 602 26.60 -31.27 42.92
N PRO A 603 27.73 -31.91 43.27
CA PRO A 603 28.60 -31.40 44.31
C PRO A 603 29.25 -30.07 43.88
N GLN A 604 29.32 -29.12 44.82
CA GLN A 604 30.08 -27.88 44.64
C GLN A 604 31.57 -28.15 44.82
N THR A 605 32.42 -27.58 43.97
CA THR A 605 33.88 -27.75 44.06
C THR A 605 34.53 -26.66 44.91
N SER A 606 35.54 -27.05 45.70
CA SER A 606 36.43 -26.11 46.42
C SER A 606 37.52 -25.52 45.52
N THR A 607 37.69 -26.06 44.32
CA THR A 607 38.62 -25.56 43.30
C THR A 607 37.88 -25.30 41.99
N PRO A 608 37.11 -24.19 41.88
CA PRO A 608 36.44 -23.83 40.65
C PRO A 608 37.42 -23.67 39.48
N ALA A 609 36.97 -24.04 38.28
CA ALA A 609 37.75 -23.85 37.07
C ALA A 609 37.96 -22.34 36.80
N VAL A 610 39.12 -22.03 36.22
CA VAL A 610 39.51 -20.67 35.82
C VAL A 610 39.54 -20.61 34.29
N PRO A 611 38.91 -19.61 33.65
CA PRO A 611 38.90 -19.47 32.20
C PRO A 611 40.31 -19.34 31.65
N LEU A 612 40.54 -19.90 30.46
CA LEU A 612 41.85 -19.86 29.82
C LEU A 612 42.25 -18.45 29.36
N ASP A 613 41.28 -17.68 28.84
CA ASP A 613 41.49 -16.42 28.13
C ASP A 613 40.36 -15.40 28.40
N TYR A 614 39.89 -15.35 29.65
CA TYR A 614 38.95 -14.34 30.15
C TYR A 614 39.50 -13.68 31.41
N ALA A 615 39.49 -12.35 31.47
CA ALA A 615 40.19 -11.62 32.51
C ALA A 615 39.54 -11.80 33.89
N ALA A 616 40.36 -12.03 34.92
CA ALA A 616 39.87 -12.35 36.27
C ALA A 616 39.04 -11.26 36.95
N HIS A 617 39.13 -10.00 36.49
CA HIS A 617 38.35 -8.87 37.01
C HIS A 617 36.99 -8.72 36.33
N MET A 618 36.74 -9.43 35.23
CA MET A 618 35.46 -9.41 34.52
C MET A 618 34.45 -10.33 35.23
N HIS A 619 33.18 -9.92 35.26
CA HIS A 619 32.11 -10.68 35.92
C HIS A 619 31.86 -12.01 35.22
N ARG A 620 31.57 -13.04 36.02
CA ARG A 620 31.12 -14.37 35.57
C ARG A 620 30.31 -15.05 36.67
N ASP A 621 29.24 -15.72 36.28
CA ASP A 621 28.34 -16.39 37.22
C ASP A 621 28.88 -17.74 37.71
N SER A 622 29.92 -18.23 37.04
CA SER A 622 30.74 -19.39 37.40
C SER A 622 31.83 -19.16 38.44
N ALA A 623 31.84 -18.06 39.20
CA ALA A 623 32.85 -17.85 40.24
C ALA A 623 32.83 -18.99 41.30
N GLN A 624 31.63 -19.52 41.56
CA GLN A 624 31.39 -20.77 42.27
C GLN A 624 30.79 -21.79 41.29
N GLN A 625 31.13 -23.08 41.45
CA GLN A 625 30.78 -24.11 40.45
C GLN A 625 30.33 -25.42 41.08
N TYR A 626 29.34 -26.03 40.44
CA TYR A 626 28.99 -27.44 40.54
C TYR A 626 29.81 -28.28 39.57
N VAL A 627 30.11 -29.53 39.95
CA VAL A 627 30.77 -30.51 39.08
C VAL A 627 29.76 -31.59 38.70
N VAL A 628 29.48 -31.75 37.40
CA VAL A 628 28.57 -32.78 36.93
C VAL A 628 29.29 -34.12 36.94
N GLN A 629 28.90 -34.99 37.87
CA GLN A 629 29.46 -36.34 37.97
C GLN A 629 28.76 -37.27 36.99
N VAL A 630 29.52 -37.76 36.03
CA VAL A 630 29.05 -38.76 35.07
C VAL A 630 29.53 -40.13 35.53
N PRO A 631 28.63 -41.11 35.79
CA PRO A 631 29.05 -42.47 36.09
C PRO A 631 29.91 -42.98 34.93
N ARG A 632 31.18 -43.34 35.21
CA ARG A 632 32.00 -44.03 34.20
C ARG A 632 31.22 -45.26 33.76
N ALA A 633 30.98 -45.38 32.46
CA ALA A 633 30.43 -46.61 31.90
C ALA A 633 31.29 -47.77 32.41
N GLN A 634 30.69 -48.70 33.14
CA GLN A 634 31.32 -49.98 33.38
C GLN A 634 31.51 -50.59 31.99
N ASN A 635 32.76 -50.74 31.55
CA ASN A 635 33.10 -51.54 30.38
C ASN A 635 32.34 -52.86 30.48
N ARG A 636 31.36 -53.06 29.60
CA ARG A 636 30.75 -54.37 29.35
C ARG A 636 31.49 -55.02 28.20
#